data_AF-A0A928CA75-F1
#
_entry.id   AF-A0A928CA75-F1
#
_cell.length_a   1.000
_cell.length_b   1.000
_cell.length_c   1.000
_cell.angle_alpha   90.00
_cell.angle_beta   90.00
_cell.angle_gamma   90.00
#
_symmetry.space_group_name_H-M   'P 1'
#
loop_
_entity.id
_entity.type
_entity.pdbx_description
1 polymer ?
#
loop_
_entity_poly.entity_id
_entity_poly.type
_entity_poly.pdbx_seq_one_letter_code
_entity_poly.pdbx_strand_id
1 'polypeptide(L)'
;MGRLYTPFSVIMKRVILISAILSLLTFLGGCTSKSLYKDVSDISEKNLGILKSNIDMKDAESVFPQASVTEYDKVISLFLDLEANRCDAAVMSEDAADIVIKRNQDYVVLGSVVTSDNKVLYVVVPRKDVFLEENMADEIGFFEKIKGSLSRNLFNEKAMHLIWGGFKTTVIIFFFGAIVAVILGAFLTYLSITHKCLWLYKPLSWFVMTIHDIPSVVLMMFFFYVIFGGAMNGILVSIIALGIYTSGALYKIFKIHITQVGKEQLEAGQMLGVSTFKCYRYIILPQAVKTMLPLVGGELKLLLRATSYAGYIAQKDLVKAVDAIRSFTYDAFVPLLLVSLLYLLLSWLIVKTLDCISKKYFYND
;
A
#
# COMPACT_ATOMS: atom_id res chain seq x y z
N MET A 1 7.90 -42.23 -28.98
CA MET A 1 7.16 -42.89 -27.89
C MET A 1 6.88 -41.87 -26.80
N GLY A 2 5.67 -41.93 -26.24
CA GLY A 2 4.97 -40.81 -25.61
C GLY A 2 5.51 -40.34 -24.26
N ARG A 3 5.29 -39.04 -24.03
CA ARG A 3 5.46 -38.31 -22.77
C ARG A 3 4.50 -38.86 -21.69
N LEU A 4 5.03 -39.09 -20.50
CA LEU A 4 4.27 -39.11 -19.24
C LEU A 4 5.01 -38.23 -18.23
N TYR A 5 4.91 -36.90 -18.40
CA TYR A 5 5.17 -35.96 -17.31
C TYR A 5 3.84 -35.79 -16.55
N THR A 6 3.86 -36.25 -15.31
CA THR A 6 2.70 -36.36 -14.41
C THR A 6 2.10 -34.98 -14.04
N PRO A 7 0.78 -34.92 -13.75
CA PRO A 7 0.06 -33.68 -13.43
C PRO A 7 0.29 -33.18 -11.99
N PHE A 8 1.38 -33.57 -11.32
CA PHE A 8 1.57 -33.35 -9.89
C PHE A 8 1.99 -31.89 -9.57
N SER A 9 2.75 -31.23 -10.44
CA SER A 9 3.26 -29.87 -10.19
C SER A 9 2.20 -28.77 -10.37
N VAL A 10 1.15 -29.03 -11.15
CA VAL A 10 0.03 -28.08 -11.37
C VAL A 10 -0.98 -28.18 -10.24
N ILE A 11 -1.24 -29.39 -9.74
CA ILE A 11 -2.11 -29.61 -8.58
C ILE A 11 -1.45 -29.03 -7.32
N MET A 12 -0.15 -29.24 -7.12
CA MET A 12 0.56 -28.69 -5.96
C MET A 12 0.59 -27.15 -5.95
N LYS A 13 0.71 -26.49 -7.11
CA LYS A 13 0.59 -25.02 -7.22
C LYS A 13 -0.83 -24.51 -6.93
N ARG A 14 -1.86 -25.27 -7.30
CA ARG A 14 -3.26 -24.94 -6.96
C ARG A 14 -3.56 -25.19 -5.48
N VAL A 15 -3.00 -26.23 -4.87
CA VAL A 15 -3.11 -26.51 -3.43
C VAL A 15 -2.40 -25.44 -2.59
N ILE A 16 -1.23 -24.97 -3.01
CA ILE A 16 -0.53 -23.85 -2.34
C ILE A 16 -1.31 -22.54 -2.51
N LEU A 17 -1.90 -22.29 -3.69
CA LEU A 17 -2.74 -21.11 -3.92
C LEU A 17 -4.04 -21.16 -3.09
N ILE A 18 -4.70 -22.32 -3.01
CA ILE A 18 -5.90 -22.52 -2.19
C ILE A 18 -5.55 -22.49 -0.70
N SER A 19 -4.40 -23.03 -0.27
CA SER A 19 -3.90 -22.92 1.11
C SER A 19 -3.48 -21.49 1.47
N ALA A 20 -2.96 -20.70 0.53
CA ALA A 20 -2.66 -19.28 0.72
C ALA A 20 -3.94 -18.44 0.79
N ILE A 21 -4.98 -18.79 0.03
CA ILE A 21 -6.30 -18.13 0.08
C ILE A 21 -7.05 -18.54 1.35
N LEU A 22 -6.99 -19.81 1.75
CA LEU A 22 -7.59 -20.32 2.98
C LEU A 22 -6.86 -19.80 4.23
N SER A 23 -5.53 -19.63 4.17
CA SER A 23 -4.76 -18.99 5.26
C SER A 23 -5.00 -17.48 5.34
N LEU A 24 -5.23 -16.80 4.22
CA LEU A 24 -5.67 -15.40 4.16
C LEU A 24 -7.12 -15.22 4.69
N LEU A 25 -7.98 -16.23 4.49
CA LEU A 25 -9.34 -16.28 5.05
C LEU A 25 -9.34 -16.63 6.55
N THR A 26 -8.43 -17.50 7.02
CA THR A 26 -8.27 -17.76 8.47
C THR A 26 -7.54 -16.64 9.20
N PHE A 27 -6.79 -15.77 8.50
CA PHE A 27 -6.21 -14.55 9.08
C PHE A 27 -7.23 -13.40 9.19
N LEU A 28 -8.41 -13.57 8.58
CA LEU A 28 -9.60 -12.74 8.79
C LEU A 28 -10.64 -13.43 9.69
N GLY A 29 -10.24 -14.49 10.41
CA GLY A 29 -11.01 -15.09 11.49
C GLY A 29 -10.84 -14.28 12.78
N GLY A 30 -11.94 -13.68 13.22
CA GLY A 30 -11.99 -12.65 14.26
C GLY A 30 -11.31 -13.00 15.59
N CYS A 31 -10.81 -11.93 16.24
CA CYS A 31 -10.73 -11.89 17.68
C CYS A 31 -12.14 -12.12 18.25
N THR A 32 -12.38 -13.29 18.81
CA THR A 32 -13.50 -13.50 19.73
C THR A 32 -13.25 -12.66 20.99
N SER A 33 -13.77 -11.43 20.98
CA SER A 33 -13.99 -10.66 22.21
C SER A 33 -15.15 -11.32 22.95
N LYS A 34 -14.93 -11.69 24.21
CA LYS A 34 -15.96 -12.21 25.09
C LYS A 34 -16.76 -11.01 25.62
N SER A 35 -17.88 -10.70 24.97
CA SER A 35 -18.75 -9.55 25.27
C SER A 35 -19.50 -9.73 26.60
N LEU A 36 -19.69 -8.63 27.33
CA LEU A 36 -20.01 -8.63 28.76
C LEU A 36 -21.41 -8.10 29.12
N TYR A 37 -22.08 -7.35 28.23
CA TYR A 37 -23.34 -6.64 28.54
C TYR A 37 -24.44 -6.88 27.50
N LYS A 38 -25.67 -7.16 27.94
CA LYS A 38 -26.85 -7.37 27.08
C LYS A 38 -27.92 -6.29 27.27
N ASP A 39 -28.16 -5.85 28.51
CA ASP A 39 -29.20 -4.85 28.84
C ASP A 39 -28.72 -3.82 29.88
N VAL A 40 -29.41 -2.68 29.98
CA VAL A 40 -29.09 -1.61 30.96
C VAL A 40 -29.14 -2.11 32.41
N SER A 41 -29.88 -3.20 32.66
CA SER A 41 -29.94 -3.90 33.95
C SER A 41 -28.63 -4.60 34.34
N ASP A 42 -27.73 -4.91 33.40
CA ASP A 42 -26.43 -5.54 33.69
C ASP A 42 -25.39 -4.54 34.25
N ILE A 43 -25.76 -3.26 34.30
CA ILE A 43 -24.92 -2.13 34.72
C ILE A 43 -25.29 -1.67 36.15
N SER A 44 -26.35 -2.22 36.76
CA SER A 44 -26.90 -1.74 38.03
C SER A 44 -25.97 -1.88 39.25
N GLU A 45 -24.96 -2.75 39.18
CA GLU A 45 -24.00 -3.03 40.28
C GLU A 45 -22.55 -2.60 39.94
N LYS A 46 -22.34 -1.76 38.91
CA LYS A 46 -21.01 -1.46 38.34
C LYS A 46 -20.51 -0.03 38.59
N ASN A 47 -19.25 0.26 38.21
CA ASN A 47 -18.66 1.59 38.40
C ASN A 47 -19.10 2.53 37.27
N LEU A 48 -19.87 3.56 37.61
CA LEU A 48 -20.45 4.51 36.67
C LEU A 48 -19.70 5.83 36.70
N GLY A 49 -19.39 6.38 35.52
CA GLY A 49 -18.80 7.71 35.39
C GLY A 49 -19.83 8.75 34.94
N ILE A 50 -19.86 9.92 35.61
CA ILE A 50 -20.81 11.00 35.32
C ILE A 50 -20.08 12.33 35.16
N LEU A 51 -20.54 13.17 34.23
CA LEU A 51 -19.99 14.51 34.00
C LEU A 51 -20.69 15.56 34.86
N LYS A 52 -19.94 16.22 35.74
CA LYS A 52 -20.42 17.17 36.75
C LYS A 52 -21.16 18.40 36.20
N SER A 53 -20.96 18.74 34.93
CA SER A 53 -21.61 19.91 34.31
C SER A 53 -23.05 19.65 33.85
N ASN A 54 -23.48 18.39 33.74
CA ASN A 54 -24.69 18.03 32.99
C ASN A 54 -25.69 17.15 33.77
N ILE A 55 -25.27 16.44 34.82
CA ILE A 55 -26.13 15.54 35.62
C ILE A 55 -25.70 15.63 37.09
N ASP A 56 -26.66 15.77 38.00
CA ASP A 56 -26.39 15.76 39.45
C ASP A 56 -26.23 14.32 39.96
N MET A 57 -25.29 14.07 40.88
CA MET A 57 -25.03 12.74 41.48
C MET A 57 -26.31 12.07 41.99
N LYS A 58 -27.22 12.86 42.56
CA LYS A 58 -28.51 12.42 43.11
C LYS A 58 -29.44 11.83 42.04
N ASP A 59 -29.41 12.37 40.81
CA ASP A 59 -30.25 11.91 39.71
C ASP A 59 -29.80 10.52 39.25
N ALA A 60 -28.51 10.22 39.29
CA ALA A 60 -27.97 8.93 38.89
C ALA A 60 -28.03 7.86 39.99
N GLU A 61 -27.80 8.24 41.25
CA GLU A 61 -28.00 7.34 42.40
C GLU A 61 -29.48 6.94 42.56
N SER A 62 -30.42 7.80 42.16
CA SER A 62 -31.85 7.46 42.15
C SER A 62 -32.23 6.39 41.13
N VAL A 63 -31.45 6.29 40.04
CA VAL A 63 -31.68 5.37 38.93
C VAL A 63 -30.87 4.08 39.09
N PHE A 64 -29.67 4.16 39.66
CA PHE A 64 -28.77 3.03 39.89
C PHE A 64 -28.31 2.98 41.37
N PRO A 65 -29.17 2.54 42.31
CA PRO A 65 -28.90 2.62 43.75
C PRO A 65 -27.80 1.66 44.26
N GLN A 66 -27.35 0.71 43.43
CA GLN A 66 -26.32 -0.28 43.77
C GLN A 66 -24.99 -0.04 43.02
N ALA A 67 -24.91 1.00 42.18
CA ALA A 67 -23.72 1.34 41.39
C ALA A 67 -22.80 2.31 42.13
N SER A 68 -21.48 2.17 41.94
CA SER A 68 -20.50 3.11 42.48
C SER A 68 -20.28 4.26 41.49
N VAL A 69 -20.79 5.45 41.82
CA VAL A 69 -20.80 6.61 40.92
C VAL A 69 -19.58 7.50 41.15
N THR A 70 -18.80 7.74 40.10
CA THR A 70 -17.63 8.63 40.09
C THR A 70 -17.90 9.86 39.23
N GLU A 71 -17.72 11.05 39.80
CA GLU A 71 -17.86 12.30 39.08
C GLU A 71 -16.57 12.71 38.37
N TYR A 72 -16.71 13.23 37.15
CA TYR A 72 -15.63 13.76 36.34
C TYR A 72 -15.90 15.21 35.96
N ASP A 73 -14.88 16.05 36.09
CA ASP A 73 -14.96 17.48 35.73
C ASP A 73 -14.81 17.71 34.21
N LYS A 74 -14.25 16.74 33.47
CA LYS A 74 -13.97 16.86 32.03
C LYS A 74 -14.38 15.60 31.27
N VAL A 75 -14.89 15.80 30.06
CA VAL A 75 -15.29 14.72 29.13
C VAL A 75 -14.11 13.79 28.82
N ILE A 76 -12.92 14.36 28.62
CA ILE A 76 -11.71 13.59 28.28
C ILE A 76 -11.30 12.64 29.42
N SER A 77 -11.38 13.07 30.69
CA SER A 77 -11.02 12.20 31.82
C SER A 77 -11.99 11.03 31.99
N LEU A 78 -13.28 11.28 31.76
CA LEU A 78 -14.32 10.25 31.79
C LEU A 78 -14.06 9.17 30.74
N PHE A 79 -13.77 9.57 29.49
CA PHE A 79 -13.49 8.61 28.42
C PHE A 79 -12.16 7.89 28.56
N LEU A 80 -11.12 8.53 29.12
CA LEU A 80 -9.85 7.87 29.40
C LEU A 80 -9.99 6.78 30.47
N ASP A 81 -10.79 7.02 31.51
CA ASP A 81 -11.05 6.02 32.54
C ASP A 81 -11.98 4.90 32.06
N LEU A 82 -12.88 5.21 31.14
CA LEU A 82 -13.74 4.25 30.47
C LEU A 82 -12.96 3.37 29.46
N GLU A 83 -11.96 3.93 28.78
CA GLU A 83 -11.03 3.16 27.92
C GLU A 83 -10.07 2.30 28.75
N ALA A 84 -9.64 2.79 29.92
CA ALA A 84 -8.77 2.07 30.85
C ALA A 84 -9.51 1.05 31.73
N ASN A 85 -10.80 0.79 31.48
CA ASN A 85 -11.68 -0.10 32.26
C ASN A 85 -11.72 0.24 33.77
N ARG A 86 -11.53 1.51 34.15
CA ARG A 86 -11.71 2.01 35.51
C ARG A 86 -13.16 2.43 35.78
N CYS A 87 -13.90 2.75 34.72
CA CYS A 87 -15.36 2.92 34.73
C CYS A 87 -15.97 2.02 33.65
N ASP A 88 -17.08 1.37 33.99
CA ASP A 88 -17.73 0.38 33.13
C ASP A 88 -18.71 1.01 32.14
N ALA A 89 -19.33 2.14 32.51
CA ALA A 89 -20.23 2.90 31.65
C ALA A 89 -20.21 4.39 31.98
N ALA A 90 -20.48 5.23 30.97
CA ALA A 90 -20.67 6.66 31.12
C ALA A 90 -22.14 7.02 30.99
N VAL A 91 -22.70 7.73 31.97
CA VAL A 91 -24.08 8.23 31.92
C VAL A 91 -24.04 9.70 31.52
N MET A 92 -24.77 10.06 30.47
CA MET A 92 -24.77 11.42 29.93
C MET A 92 -26.14 11.83 29.35
N SER A 93 -26.31 13.14 29.14
CA SER A 93 -27.50 13.70 28.48
C SER A 93 -27.54 13.35 26.99
N GLU A 94 -28.73 13.46 26.39
CA GLU A 94 -28.98 13.19 24.98
C GLU A 94 -27.98 13.89 24.04
N ASP A 95 -27.85 15.22 24.17
CA ASP A 95 -26.98 16.02 23.32
C ASP A 95 -25.50 15.59 23.40
N ALA A 96 -25.06 15.18 24.58
CA ALA A 96 -23.69 14.73 24.80
C ALA A 96 -23.45 13.34 24.18
N ALA A 97 -24.39 12.41 24.37
CA ALA A 97 -24.31 11.07 23.77
C ALA A 97 -24.26 11.13 22.25
N ASP A 98 -25.10 11.99 21.66
CA ASP A 98 -25.23 12.16 20.22
C ASP A 98 -23.93 12.67 19.58
N ILE A 99 -23.27 13.64 20.23
CA ILE A 99 -22.00 14.19 19.77
C ILE A 99 -20.88 13.16 19.87
N VAL A 100 -20.84 12.38 20.95
CA VAL A 100 -19.81 11.35 21.18
C VAL A 100 -19.91 10.26 20.13
N ILE A 101 -21.11 9.72 19.88
CA ILE A 101 -21.33 8.66 18.90
C ILE A 101 -21.02 9.15 17.47
N LYS A 102 -21.44 10.37 17.13
CA LYS A 102 -21.18 10.94 15.79
C LYS A 102 -19.69 11.19 15.54
N ARG A 103 -18.91 11.48 16.59
CA ARG A 103 -17.47 11.75 16.48
C ARG A 103 -16.59 10.52 16.67
N ASN A 104 -17.05 9.50 17.41
CA ASN A 104 -16.27 8.32 17.73
C ASN A 104 -17.11 7.04 17.69
N GLN A 105 -16.85 6.17 16.72
CA GLN A 105 -17.63 4.94 16.47
C GLN A 105 -17.33 3.80 17.45
N ASP A 106 -16.36 3.99 18.34
CA ASP A 106 -15.93 2.98 19.32
C ASP A 106 -16.86 2.89 20.55
N TYR A 107 -17.86 3.78 20.64
CA TYR A 107 -18.83 3.84 21.73
C TYR A 107 -20.26 3.65 21.22
N VAL A 108 -21.09 2.97 22.00
CA VAL A 108 -22.51 2.69 21.68
C VAL A 108 -23.38 3.06 22.88
N VAL A 109 -24.55 3.63 22.60
CA VAL A 109 -25.60 3.81 23.61
C VAL A 109 -26.27 2.45 23.84
N LEU A 110 -26.19 1.97 25.08
CA LEU A 110 -26.78 0.70 25.49
C LEU A 110 -28.28 0.83 25.79
N GLY A 111 -28.73 2.02 26.18
CA GLY A 111 -30.13 2.35 26.37
C GLY A 111 -30.33 3.71 27.04
N SER A 112 -31.59 4.07 27.27
CA SER A 112 -31.99 5.30 27.96
C SER A 112 -32.78 5.00 29.22
N VAL A 113 -32.52 5.71 30.31
CA VAL A 113 -33.28 5.60 31.56
C VAL A 113 -33.87 6.95 31.91
N VAL A 114 -35.12 6.95 32.41
CA VAL A 114 -35.84 8.17 32.77
C VAL A 114 -35.74 8.37 34.28
N THR A 115 -35.25 9.53 34.70
CA THR A 115 -35.19 9.95 36.11
C THR A 115 -36.58 10.36 36.61
N SER A 116 -36.80 10.34 37.93
CA SER A 116 -38.04 10.77 38.61
C SER A 116 -38.56 12.16 38.20
N ASP A 117 -37.67 13.04 37.75
CA ASP A 117 -37.97 14.39 37.23
C ASP A 117 -38.23 14.44 35.71
N ASN A 118 -38.49 13.29 35.08
CA ASN A 118 -38.79 13.13 33.66
C ASN A 118 -37.65 13.52 32.69
N LYS A 119 -36.40 13.50 33.17
CA LYS A 119 -35.19 13.65 32.33
C LYS A 119 -34.74 12.31 31.78
N VAL A 120 -34.33 12.27 30.50
CA VAL A 120 -33.84 11.05 29.84
C VAL A 120 -32.30 11.04 29.87
N LEU A 121 -31.73 10.02 30.50
CA LEU A 121 -30.30 9.79 30.59
C LEU A 121 -29.89 8.63 29.69
N TYR A 122 -28.81 8.79 28.94
CA TYR A 122 -28.28 7.77 28.04
C TYR A 122 -27.05 7.11 28.64
N VAL A 123 -27.02 5.78 28.60
CA VAL A 123 -25.90 4.97 29.09
C VAL A 123 -25.02 4.59 27.91
N VAL A 124 -23.79 5.09 27.90
CA VAL A 124 -22.80 4.89 26.83
C VAL A 124 -21.73 3.92 27.32
N VAL A 125 -21.47 2.89 26.52
CA VAL A 125 -20.54 1.78 26.84
C VAL A 125 -19.61 1.57 25.63
N PRO A 126 -18.35 1.10 25.83
CA PRO A 126 -17.50 0.71 24.72
C PRO A 126 -18.18 -0.35 23.86
N ARG A 127 -18.14 -0.18 22.53
CA ARG A 127 -18.78 -1.10 21.58
C ARG A 127 -18.28 -2.54 21.72
N LYS A 128 -17.01 -2.71 22.10
CA LYS A 128 -16.34 -4.01 22.34
C LYS A 128 -17.03 -4.88 23.41
N ASP A 129 -17.82 -4.28 24.29
CA ASP A 129 -18.39 -4.96 25.46
C ASP A 129 -19.90 -5.28 25.31
N VAL A 130 -20.54 -4.86 24.21
CA VAL A 130 -21.98 -5.03 23.95
C VAL A 130 -22.25 -6.25 23.07
N PHE A 131 -23.19 -7.12 23.47
CA PHE A 131 -23.69 -8.22 22.64
C PHE A 131 -24.67 -7.68 21.60
N LEU A 132 -24.15 -7.10 20.51
CA LEU A 132 -24.97 -6.95 19.30
C LEU A 132 -25.11 -8.36 18.71
N GLU A 133 -26.34 -8.81 18.43
CA GLU A 133 -26.54 -9.96 17.54
C GLU A 133 -25.86 -9.64 16.20
N GLU A 134 -24.58 -9.98 16.07
CA GLU A 134 -23.88 -10.07 14.79
C GLU A 134 -24.46 -11.29 14.06
N ASN A 135 -25.68 -11.10 13.56
CA ASN A 135 -26.26 -11.96 12.56
C ASN A 135 -25.32 -11.95 11.34
N MET A 136 -25.29 -13.08 10.63
CA MET A 136 -24.60 -13.32 9.35
C MET A 136 -24.99 -12.35 8.19
N ALA A 137 -25.65 -11.23 8.52
CA ALA A 137 -26.04 -10.13 7.66
C ALA A 137 -24.92 -9.11 7.44
N ASP A 138 -23.84 -9.08 8.24
CA ASP A 138 -22.79 -8.07 8.09
C ASP A 138 -21.82 -8.36 6.93
N GLU A 139 -21.63 -9.63 6.55
CA GLU A 139 -20.99 -9.98 5.27
C GLU A 139 -21.84 -9.51 4.08
N ILE A 140 -23.17 -9.70 4.14
CA ILE A 140 -24.10 -9.26 3.09
C ILE A 140 -24.09 -7.71 3.02
N GLY A 141 -24.07 -7.03 4.16
CA GLY A 141 -23.97 -5.58 4.28
C GLY A 141 -22.65 -5.02 3.77
N PHE A 142 -21.52 -5.70 4.01
CA PHE A 142 -20.23 -5.31 3.47
C PHE A 142 -20.19 -5.37 1.94
N PHE A 143 -20.66 -6.48 1.34
CA PHE A 143 -20.72 -6.61 -0.12
C PHE A 143 -21.72 -5.63 -0.76
N GLU A 144 -22.87 -5.39 -0.14
CA GLU A 144 -23.84 -4.36 -0.54
C GLU A 144 -23.22 -2.95 -0.46
N LYS A 145 -22.49 -2.63 0.61
CA LYS A 145 -21.79 -1.34 0.81
C LYS A 145 -20.67 -1.15 -0.20
N ILE A 146 -19.91 -2.20 -0.52
CA ILE A 146 -18.93 -2.20 -1.61
C ILE A 146 -19.63 -1.97 -2.95
N LYS A 147 -20.71 -2.68 -3.24
CA LYS A 147 -21.45 -2.55 -4.50
C LYS A 147 -22.04 -1.15 -4.67
N GLY A 148 -22.59 -0.57 -3.60
CA GLY A 148 -23.11 0.79 -3.58
C GLY A 148 -22.01 1.86 -3.68
N SER A 149 -20.86 1.65 -3.05
CA SER A 149 -19.69 2.52 -3.20
C SER A 149 -19.05 2.41 -4.59
N LEU A 150 -18.98 1.20 -5.14
CA LEU A 150 -18.47 0.93 -6.49
C LEU A 150 -19.32 1.65 -7.52
N SER A 151 -20.64 1.51 -7.44
CA SER A 151 -21.56 2.24 -8.32
C SER A 151 -21.33 3.76 -8.23
N ARG A 152 -21.33 4.34 -7.02
CA ARG A 152 -21.13 5.79 -6.83
C ARG A 152 -19.78 6.31 -7.34
N ASN A 153 -18.71 5.53 -7.19
CA ASN A 153 -17.36 5.94 -7.59
C ASN A 153 -17.09 5.68 -9.08
N LEU A 154 -17.52 4.55 -9.62
CA LEU A 154 -17.25 4.14 -11.00
C LEU A 154 -18.09 4.92 -12.01
N PHE A 155 -19.33 5.28 -11.66
CA PHE A 155 -20.23 6.08 -12.51
C PHE A 155 -20.03 7.59 -12.35
N ASN A 156 -19.13 8.04 -11.47
CA ASN A 156 -18.79 9.45 -11.36
C ASN A 156 -17.75 9.83 -12.40
N GLU A 157 -18.17 10.62 -13.41
CA GLU A 157 -17.28 11.07 -14.49
C GLU A 157 -16.03 11.79 -13.98
N LYS A 158 -16.14 12.56 -12.88
CA LYS A 158 -14.99 13.26 -12.28
C LYS A 158 -13.98 12.28 -11.71
N ALA A 159 -14.44 11.22 -11.04
CA ALA A 159 -13.56 10.20 -10.47
C ALA A 159 -12.84 9.42 -11.58
N MET A 160 -13.55 9.04 -12.63
CA MET A 160 -12.97 8.33 -13.77
C MET A 160 -11.93 9.20 -14.50
N HIS A 161 -12.21 10.48 -14.71
CA HIS A 161 -11.27 11.42 -15.31
C HIS A 161 -9.98 11.58 -14.47
N LEU A 162 -10.10 11.61 -13.14
CA LEU A 162 -8.94 11.68 -12.24
C LEU A 162 -8.09 10.40 -12.29
N ILE A 163 -8.73 9.22 -12.27
CA ILE A 163 -8.05 7.93 -12.41
C ILE A 163 -7.31 7.84 -13.74
N TRP A 164 -7.98 8.21 -14.84
CA TRP A 164 -7.37 8.17 -16.17
C TRP A 164 -6.19 9.15 -16.29
N GLY A 165 -6.34 10.36 -15.74
CA GLY A 165 -5.27 11.35 -15.67
C GLY A 165 -4.06 10.83 -14.88
N GLY A 166 -4.31 10.26 -13.70
CA GLY A 166 -3.28 9.63 -12.87
C GLY A 166 -2.58 8.49 -13.59
N PHE A 167 -3.35 7.58 -14.21
CA PHE A 167 -2.84 6.45 -14.98
C PHE A 167 -1.91 6.89 -16.11
N LYS A 168 -2.32 7.90 -16.89
CA LYS A 168 -1.50 8.45 -17.98
C LYS A 168 -0.17 8.99 -17.43
N THR A 169 -0.19 9.73 -16.33
CA THR A 169 1.03 10.27 -15.71
C THR A 169 1.94 9.14 -15.23
N THR A 170 1.41 8.13 -14.54
CA THR A 170 2.16 6.96 -14.07
C THR A 170 2.85 6.24 -15.23
N VAL A 171 2.13 6.00 -16.34
CA VAL A 171 2.69 5.35 -17.54
C VAL A 171 3.80 6.19 -18.19
N ILE A 172 3.62 7.50 -18.29
CA ILE A 172 4.64 8.42 -18.83
C ILE A 172 5.90 8.37 -17.96
N ILE A 173 5.77 8.52 -16.64
CA ILE A 173 6.91 8.49 -15.73
C ILE A 173 7.64 7.16 -15.80
N PHE A 174 6.89 6.05 -15.77
CA PHE A 174 7.45 4.71 -15.87
C PHE A 174 8.21 4.50 -17.19
N PHE A 175 7.58 4.81 -18.33
CA PHE A 175 8.16 4.54 -19.65
C PHE A 175 9.43 5.35 -19.91
N PHE A 176 9.39 6.68 -19.70
CA PHE A 176 10.57 7.53 -19.90
C PHE A 176 11.63 7.32 -18.82
N GLY A 177 11.22 7.07 -17.57
CA GLY A 177 12.14 6.71 -16.49
C GLY A 177 12.90 5.42 -16.79
N ALA A 178 12.21 4.41 -17.34
CA ALA A 178 12.82 3.15 -17.76
C ALA A 178 13.85 3.35 -18.88
N ILE A 179 13.55 4.21 -19.86
CA ILE A 179 14.49 4.57 -20.94
C ILE A 179 15.76 5.20 -20.35
N VAL A 180 15.60 6.21 -19.47
CA VAL A 180 16.73 6.86 -18.80
C VAL A 180 17.54 5.84 -18.01
N ALA A 181 16.87 4.95 -17.26
CA ALA A 181 17.51 3.94 -16.45
C ALA A 181 18.35 2.96 -17.30
N VAL A 182 17.79 2.46 -18.41
CA VAL A 182 18.48 1.52 -19.30
C VAL A 182 19.68 2.19 -19.98
N ILE A 183 19.52 3.41 -20.49
CA ILE A 183 20.59 4.15 -21.16
C ILE A 183 21.74 4.44 -20.19
N LEU A 184 21.44 5.02 -19.03
CA LEU A 184 22.47 5.36 -18.03
C LEU A 184 23.13 4.09 -17.46
N GLY A 185 22.34 3.05 -17.15
CA GLY A 185 22.86 1.77 -16.67
C GLY A 185 23.80 1.12 -17.68
N ALA A 186 23.39 1.02 -18.95
CA ALA A 186 24.21 0.45 -20.01
C ALA A 186 25.48 1.26 -20.28
N PHE A 187 25.38 2.59 -20.25
CA PHE A 187 26.53 3.49 -20.42
C PHE A 187 27.57 3.30 -19.31
N LEU A 188 27.14 3.23 -18.05
CA LEU A 188 28.04 2.98 -16.92
C LEU A 188 28.70 1.60 -16.99
N THR A 189 27.94 0.57 -17.40
CA THR A 189 28.49 -0.77 -17.58
C THR A 189 29.52 -0.80 -18.70
N TYR A 190 29.28 -0.11 -19.81
CA TYR A 190 30.23 0.01 -20.91
C TYR A 190 31.55 0.67 -20.46
N LEU A 191 31.48 1.77 -19.70
CA LEU A 191 32.66 2.42 -19.13
C LEU A 191 33.41 1.49 -18.15
N SER A 192 32.67 0.72 -17.35
CA SER A 192 33.28 -0.24 -16.40
C SER A 192 34.03 -1.37 -17.09
N ILE A 193 33.53 -1.88 -18.21
CA ILE A 193 34.13 -3.03 -18.92
C ILE A 193 35.32 -2.60 -19.78
N THR A 194 35.20 -1.46 -20.45
CA THR A 194 36.26 -0.98 -21.34
C THR A 194 37.43 -0.33 -20.60
N HIS A 195 37.31 -0.12 -19.28
CA HIS A 195 38.26 0.61 -18.44
C HIS A 195 38.64 2.00 -19.02
N LYS A 196 37.79 2.56 -19.90
CA LYS A 196 37.98 3.88 -20.49
C LYS A 196 37.54 4.95 -19.50
N CYS A 197 38.26 6.08 -19.48
CA CYS A 197 37.91 7.24 -18.66
C CYS A 197 37.70 6.87 -17.17
N LEU A 198 38.65 6.15 -16.58
CA LEU A 198 38.61 5.70 -15.17
C LEU A 198 38.35 6.86 -14.19
N TRP A 199 38.86 8.07 -14.49
CA TRP A 199 38.61 9.26 -13.67
C TRP A 199 37.11 9.64 -13.64
N LEU A 200 36.39 9.43 -14.74
CA LEU A 200 34.95 9.74 -14.84
C LEU A 200 34.11 8.57 -14.30
N TYR A 201 34.50 7.33 -14.62
CA TYR A 201 33.77 6.12 -14.20
C TYR A 201 33.72 5.96 -12.67
N LYS A 202 34.85 6.11 -11.96
CA LYS A 202 34.92 5.87 -10.51
C LYS A 202 33.94 6.76 -9.71
N PRO A 203 33.96 8.10 -9.83
CA PRO A 203 33.04 8.95 -9.08
C PRO A 203 31.59 8.75 -9.53
N LEU A 204 31.34 8.57 -10.83
CA LEU A 204 29.99 8.43 -11.36
C LEU A 204 29.34 7.10 -10.95
N SER A 205 30.08 6.00 -10.99
CA SER A 205 29.60 4.70 -10.49
C SER A 205 29.35 4.74 -8.99
N TRP A 206 30.23 5.36 -8.20
CA TRP A 206 30.02 5.53 -6.77
C TRP A 206 28.76 6.35 -6.47
N PHE A 207 28.56 7.46 -7.18
CA PHE A 207 27.38 8.33 -7.06
C PHE A 207 26.09 7.56 -7.35
N VAL A 208 26.02 6.90 -8.51
CA VAL A 208 24.81 6.18 -8.93
C VAL A 208 24.54 4.95 -8.05
N MET A 209 25.57 4.26 -7.57
CA MET A 209 25.42 3.16 -6.61
C MET A 209 24.89 3.64 -5.26
N THR A 210 25.43 4.75 -4.74
CA THR A 210 25.02 5.30 -3.44
C THR A 210 23.59 5.82 -3.49
N ILE A 211 23.22 6.52 -4.56
CA ILE A 211 21.87 7.07 -4.74
C ILE A 211 20.81 5.97 -4.80
N HIS A 212 21.11 4.84 -5.42
CA HIS A 212 20.19 3.71 -5.49
C HIS A 212 19.82 3.18 -4.09
N ASP A 213 20.72 3.30 -3.12
CA ASP A 213 20.52 2.75 -1.77
C ASP A 213 19.76 3.74 -0.86
N ILE A 214 19.47 4.96 -1.34
CA ILE A 214 18.61 5.95 -0.67
C ILE A 214 17.13 5.63 -0.97
N PRO A 215 16.20 5.80 -0.01
CA PRO A 215 14.77 5.66 -0.30
C PRO A 215 14.31 6.51 -1.50
N SER A 216 13.68 5.88 -2.49
CA SER A 216 13.33 6.52 -3.77
C SER A 216 12.40 7.73 -3.63
N VAL A 217 11.50 7.71 -2.64
CA VAL A 217 10.64 8.85 -2.28
C VAL A 217 11.49 10.07 -1.90
N VAL A 218 12.44 9.88 -0.99
CA VAL A 218 13.28 10.94 -0.44
C VAL A 218 14.16 11.52 -1.54
N LEU A 219 14.73 10.64 -2.38
CA LEU A 219 15.53 11.06 -3.53
C LEU A 219 14.70 11.92 -4.49
N MET A 220 13.48 11.50 -4.83
CA MET A 220 12.60 12.29 -5.69
C MET A 220 12.32 13.68 -5.09
N MET A 221 11.99 13.75 -3.80
CA MET A 221 11.75 15.02 -3.11
C MET A 221 13.00 15.90 -3.10
N PHE A 222 14.17 15.31 -2.86
CA PHE A 222 15.45 16.01 -2.90
C PHE A 222 15.72 16.62 -4.29
N PHE A 223 15.52 15.84 -5.36
CA PHE A 223 15.65 16.34 -6.73
C PHE A 223 14.71 17.53 -6.97
N PHE A 224 13.43 17.41 -6.58
CA PHE A 224 12.46 18.47 -6.82
C PHE A 224 12.73 19.75 -6.03
N TYR A 225 12.85 19.65 -4.70
CA TYR A 225 12.93 20.81 -3.82
C TYR A 225 14.33 21.40 -3.73
N VAL A 226 15.38 20.57 -3.73
CA VAL A 226 16.76 21.03 -3.50
C VAL A 226 17.49 21.29 -4.81
N ILE A 227 17.47 20.33 -5.75
CA ILE A 227 18.23 20.47 -7.00
C ILE A 227 17.53 21.44 -7.97
N PHE A 228 16.22 21.31 -8.14
CA PHE A 228 15.45 22.11 -9.10
C PHE A 228 14.66 23.27 -8.47
N GLY A 229 14.77 23.47 -7.15
CA GLY A 229 14.13 24.59 -6.44
C GLY A 229 12.60 24.65 -6.59
N GLY A 230 11.95 23.53 -6.91
CA GLY A 230 10.50 23.47 -7.17
C GLY A 230 10.02 24.13 -8.47
N ALA A 231 10.92 24.67 -9.31
CA ALA A 231 10.57 25.40 -10.53
C ALA A 231 10.28 24.48 -11.73
N MET A 232 10.84 23.26 -11.73
CA MET A 232 10.71 22.32 -12.85
C MET A 232 9.41 21.50 -12.75
N ASN A 233 8.86 21.09 -13.90
CA ASN A 233 7.68 20.23 -13.94
C ASN A 233 7.91 18.92 -13.15
N GLY A 234 7.04 18.66 -12.17
CA GLY A 234 7.14 17.49 -11.29
C GLY A 234 7.20 16.14 -12.02
N ILE A 235 6.52 16.01 -13.16
CA ILE A 235 6.56 14.80 -14.00
C ILE A 235 7.98 14.58 -14.57
N LEU A 236 8.59 15.65 -15.08
CA LEU A 236 9.94 15.61 -15.65
C LEU A 236 10.97 15.28 -14.56
N VAL A 237 10.83 15.91 -13.39
CA VAL A 237 11.66 15.63 -12.23
C VAL A 237 11.52 14.16 -11.81
N SER A 238 10.30 13.62 -11.78
CA SER A 238 10.08 12.20 -11.47
C SER A 238 10.73 11.27 -12.49
N ILE A 239 10.68 11.58 -13.78
CA ILE A 239 11.36 10.80 -14.83
C ILE A 239 12.87 10.76 -14.59
N ILE A 240 13.49 11.92 -14.32
CA ILE A 240 14.94 12.01 -14.10
C ILE A 240 15.33 11.30 -12.81
N ALA A 241 14.68 11.62 -11.69
CA ALA A 241 15.04 11.10 -10.38
C ALA A 241 14.87 9.58 -10.32
N LEU A 242 13.73 9.05 -10.78
CA LEU A 242 13.50 7.61 -10.82
C LEU A 242 14.36 6.91 -11.88
N GLY A 243 14.63 7.56 -13.02
CA GLY A 243 15.54 7.05 -14.04
C GLY A 243 16.97 6.87 -13.50
N ILE A 244 17.50 7.88 -12.81
CA ILE A 244 18.83 7.81 -12.16
C ILE A 244 18.82 6.76 -11.06
N TYR A 245 17.79 6.74 -10.21
CA TYR A 245 17.62 5.73 -9.16
C TYR A 245 17.71 4.31 -9.70
N THR A 246 16.86 3.96 -10.68
CA THR A 246 16.82 2.62 -11.27
C THR A 246 18.06 2.33 -12.12
N SER A 247 18.74 3.35 -12.69
CA SER A 247 19.98 3.14 -13.44
C SER A 247 21.08 2.50 -12.60
N GLY A 248 21.11 2.76 -11.29
CA GLY A 248 22.09 2.15 -10.38
C GLY A 248 21.87 0.66 -10.16
N ALA A 249 20.62 0.22 -10.09
CA ALA A 249 20.29 -1.21 -10.07
C ALA A 249 20.69 -1.86 -11.40
N LEU A 250 20.29 -1.26 -12.52
CA LEU A 250 20.56 -1.79 -13.86
C LEU A 250 22.05 -1.87 -14.15
N TYR A 251 22.84 -0.86 -13.75
CA TYR A 251 24.30 -0.90 -13.84
C TYR A 251 24.88 -2.13 -13.11
N LYS A 252 24.46 -2.38 -11.86
CA LYS A 252 24.92 -3.54 -11.07
C LYS A 252 24.57 -4.85 -11.78
N ILE A 253 23.31 -4.99 -12.22
CA ILE A 253 22.82 -6.18 -12.94
C ILE A 253 23.62 -6.40 -14.24
N PHE A 254 23.68 -5.40 -15.11
CA PHE A 254 24.36 -5.49 -16.40
C PHE A 254 25.84 -5.83 -16.21
N LYS A 255 26.53 -5.19 -15.26
CA LYS A 255 27.94 -5.44 -15.00
C LYS A 255 28.19 -6.88 -14.54
N ILE A 256 27.40 -7.37 -13.59
CA ILE A 256 27.53 -8.74 -13.05
C ILE A 256 27.34 -9.75 -14.18
N HIS A 257 26.25 -9.65 -14.94
CA HIS A 257 25.93 -10.64 -15.96
C HIS A 257 26.86 -10.60 -17.17
N ILE A 258 27.27 -9.42 -17.63
CA ILE A 258 28.20 -9.32 -18.76
C ILE A 258 29.59 -9.81 -18.36
N THR A 259 30.05 -9.54 -17.13
CA THR A 259 31.36 -10.01 -16.66
C THR A 259 31.36 -11.52 -16.43
N GLN A 260 30.27 -12.06 -15.87
CA GLN A 260 30.14 -13.49 -15.57
C GLN A 260 30.08 -14.37 -16.82
N VAL A 261 29.48 -13.91 -17.92
CA VAL A 261 29.49 -14.64 -19.19
C VAL A 261 30.76 -14.30 -19.99
N GLY A 262 31.25 -13.07 -19.84
CA GLY A 262 32.25 -12.49 -20.72
C GLY A 262 33.65 -13.03 -20.50
N LYS A 263 34.05 -13.36 -19.28
CA LYS A 263 35.46 -13.70 -19.00
C LYS A 263 35.88 -15.00 -19.71
N GLU A 264 35.14 -16.07 -19.52
CA GLU A 264 35.44 -17.39 -20.09
C GLU A 264 35.27 -17.40 -21.61
N GLN A 265 34.21 -16.76 -22.11
CA GLN A 265 33.91 -16.71 -23.55
C GLN A 265 34.86 -15.79 -24.33
N LEU A 266 35.35 -14.72 -23.70
CA LEU A 266 36.31 -13.81 -24.31
C LEU A 266 37.67 -14.49 -24.49
N GLU A 267 38.16 -15.19 -23.46
CA GLU A 267 39.41 -15.94 -23.52
C GLU A 267 39.35 -17.04 -24.60
N ALA A 268 38.26 -17.82 -24.65
CA ALA A 268 38.05 -18.84 -25.69
C ALA A 268 37.94 -18.24 -27.10
N GLY A 269 37.19 -17.14 -27.26
CA GLY A 269 37.03 -16.46 -28.55
C GLY A 269 38.36 -15.89 -29.08
N GLN A 270 39.19 -15.34 -28.19
CA GLN A 270 40.51 -14.84 -28.55
C GLN A 270 41.47 -15.96 -28.95
N MET A 271 41.41 -17.14 -28.31
CA MET A 271 42.17 -18.32 -28.73
C MET A 271 41.79 -18.81 -30.13
N LEU A 272 40.54 -18.58 -30.55
CA LEU A 272 40.04 -18.88 -31.90
C LEU A 272 40.26 -17.74 -32.91
N GLY A 273 40.99 -16.68 -32.54
CA GLY A 273 41.26 -15.52 -33.41
C GLY A 273 40.08 -14.57 -33.63
N VAL A 274 39.01 -14.69 -32.84
CA VAL A 274 37.85 -13.80 -32.92
C VAL A 274 38.18 -12.46 -32.26
N SER A 275 38.00 -11.36 -32.98
CA SER A 275 38.20 -10.01 -32.42
C SER A 275 37.28 -9.75 -31.22
N THR A 276 37.78 -9.05 -30.19
CA THR A 276 37.03 -8.70 -28.98
C THR A 276 35.63 -8.13 -29.26
N PHE A 277 35.49 -7.21 -30.23
CA PHE A 277 34.19 -6.63 -30.57
C PHE A 277 33.18 -7.67 -31.10
N LYS A 278 33.63 -8.57 -31.98
CA LYS A 278 32.79 -9.67 -32.50
C LYS A 278 32.41 -10.64 -31.37
N CYS A 279 33.34 -10.95 -30.46
CA CYS A 279 33.05 -11.79 -29.30
C CYS A 279 31.96 -11.18 -28.41
N TYR A 280 32.07 -9.89 -28.07
CA TYR A 280 31.03 -9.21 -27.28
C TYR A 280 29.68 -9.15 -28.00
N ARG A 281 29.65 -8.77 -29.27
CA ARG A 281 28.40 -8.58 -30.04
C ARG A 281 27.65 -9.89 -30.29
N TYR A 282 28.37 -10.96 -30.65
CA TYR A 282 27.75 -12.19 -31.12
C TYR A 282 27.71 -13.33 -30.09
N ILE A 283 28.56 -13.29 -29.06
CA ILE A 283 28.67 -14.39 -28.09
C ILE A 283 28.22 -13.92 -26.70
N ILE A 284 28.89 -12.88 -26.16
CA ILE A 284 28.72 -12.49 -24.74
C ILE A 284 27.39 -11.77 -24.51
N LEU A 285 27.09 -10.71 -25.27
CA LEU A 285 25.90 -9.88 -25.05
C LEU A 285 24.58 -10.67 -25.21
N PRO A 286 24.37 -11.49 -26.25
CA PRO A 286 23.13 -12.27 -26.38
C PRO A 286 22.87 -13.19 -25.18
N GLN A 287 23.92 -13.86 -24.69
CA GLN A 287 23.86 -14.74 -23.52
C GLN A 287 23.65 -13.97 -22.21
N ALA A 288 24.35 -12.85 -22.03
CA ALA A 288 24.18 -11.98 -20.86
C ALA A 288 22.76 -11.38 -20.80
N VAL A 289 22.22 -10.91 -21.94
CA VAL A 289 20.85 -10.38 -22.01
C VAL A 289 19.83 -11.44 -21.59
N LYS A 290 19.97 -12.68 -22.07
CA LYS A 290 19.07 -13.79 -21.71
C LYS A 290 18.99 -14.00 -20.19
N THR A 291 20.13 -13.95 -19.51
CA THR A 291 20.19 -14.22 -18.06
C THR A 291 19.78 -13.01 -17.21
N MET A 292 20.04 -11.79 -17.69
CA MET A 292 19.72 -10.58 -16.92
C MET A 292 18.29 -10.07 -17.12
N LEU A 293 17.61 -10.43 -18.23
CA LEU A 293 16.27 -9.91 -18.56
C LEU A 293 15.22 -10.11 -17.44
N PRO A 294 15.15 -11.27 -16.74
CA PRO A 294 14.21 -11.45 -15.62
C PRO A 294 14.48 -10.50 -14.44
N LEU A 295 15.76 -10.20 -14.17
CA LEU A 295 16.17 -9.29 -13.11
C LEU A 295 15.85 -7.84 -13.47
N VAL A 296 16.09 -7.45 -14.72
CA VAL A 296 15.65 -6.16 -15.26
C VAL A 296 14.13 -5.99 -15.10
N GLY A 297 13.35 -7.05 -15.36
CA GLY A 297 11.91 -7.03 -15.11
C GLY A 297 11.52 -6.85 -13.64
N GLY A 298 12.32 -7.37 -12.71
CA GLY A 298 12.21 -7.09 -11.29
C GLY A 298 12.35 -5.59 -10.98
N GLU A 299 13.41 -4.98 -11.50
CA GLU A 299 13.69 -3.55 -11.32
C GLU A 299 12.67 -2.64 -11.98
N LEU A 300 12.15 -3.01 -13.16
CA LEU A 300 11.06 -2.26 -13.80
C LEU A 300 9.77 -2.31 -12.99
N LYS A 301 9.47 -3.43 -12.31
CA LYS A 301 8.33 -3.47 -11.36
C LYS A 301 8.55 -2.57 -10.15
N LEU A 302 9.78 -2.50 -9.64
CA LEU A 302 10.13 -1.59 -8.54
C LEU A 302 10.00 -0.13 -8.99
N LEU A 303 10.47 0.20 -10.20
CA LEU A 303 10.29 1.51 -10.82
C LEU A 303 8.79 1.87 -10.94
N LEU A 304 7.96 0.95 -11.44
CA LEU A 304 6.52 1.15 -11.54
C LEU A 304 5.89 1.42 -10.16
N ARG A 305 6.28 0.70 -9.12
CA ARG A 305 5.79 0.97 -7.75
C ARG A 305 6.28 2.33 -7.27
N ALA A 306 7.52 2.70 -7.57
CA ALA A 306 8.10 3.97 -7.16
C ALA A 306 7.43 5.19 -7.82
N THR A 307 6.73 5.03 -8.96
CA THR A 307 5.94 6.13 -9.53
C THR A 307 4.76 6.55 -8.64
N SER A 308 4.27 5.67 -7.76
CA SER A 308 3.23 6.03 -6.77
C SER A 308 3.65 7.19 -5.86
N TYR A 309 4.95 7.33 -5.63
CA TYR A 309 5.51 8.42 -4.85
C TYR A 309 5.56 9.75 -5.62
N ALA A 310 5.39 9.74 -6.94
CA ALA A 310 5.32 10.95 -7.74
C ALA A 310 4.12 11.83 -7.33
N GLY A 311 3.10 11.26 -6.68
CA GLY A 311 1.98 12.00 -6.10
C GLY A 311 2.38 13.11 -5.12
N TYR A 312 3.54 12.98 -4.45
CA TYR A 312 4.06 14.02 -3.54
C TYR A 312 4.55 15.29 -4.25
N ILE A 313 4.82 15.21 -5.55
CA ILE A 313 5.49 16.29 -6.31
C ILE A 313 4.72 16.67 -7.58
N ALA A 314 4.32 15.69 -8.39
CA ALA A 314 3.67 15.91 -9.68
C ALA A 314 2.17 16.24 -9.58
N GLN A 315 1.57 16.12 -8.37
CA GLN A 315 0.15 16.40 -8.03
C GLN A 315 -0.92 15.64 -8.86
N LYS A 316 -0.54 14.85 -9.87
CA LYS A 316 -1.43 14.16 -10.80
C LYS A 316 -1.01 12.71 -11.06
N ASP A 317 -0.63 11.99 -10.02
CA ASP A 317 -0.36 10.54 -10.08
C ASP A 317 -1.60 9.72 -9.70
N LEU A 318 -1.60 8.43 -10.05
CA LEU A 318 -2.68 7.49 -9.77
C LEU A 318 -3.00 7.36 -8.27
N VAL A 319 -2.01 7.40 -7.37
CA VAL A 319 -2.29 7.43 -5.92
C VAL A 319 -2.89 8.76 -5.50
N LYS A 320 -2.48 9.87 -6.12
CA LYS A 320 -3.06 11.18 -5.83
C LYS A 320 -4.50 11.32 -6.33
N ALA A 321 -4.88 10.57 -7.37
CA ALA A 321 -6.27 10.48 -7.81
C ALA A 321 -7.19 9.92 -6.72
N VAL A 322 -6.71 8.98 -5.89
CA VAL A 322 -7.46 8.46 -4.72
C VAL A 322 -7.78 9.57 -3.74
N ASP A 323 -6.77 10.37 -3.35
CA ASP A 323 -6.97 11.51 -2.45
C ASP A 323 -7.98 12.52 -3.00
N ALA A 324 -7.88 12.80 -4.30
CA ALA A 324 -8.79 13.71 -4.98
C ALA A 324 -10.22 13.17 -5.03
N ILE A 325 -10.42 11.86 -5.23
CA ILE A 325 -11.75 11.23 -5.21
C ILE A 325 -12.32 11.22 -3.80
N ARG A 326 -11.50 10.87 -2.81
CA ARG A 326 -11.88 10.81 -1.41
C ARG A 326 -12.37 12.17 -0.89
N SER A 327 -11.83 13.28 -1.38
CA SER A 327 -12.21 14.62 -0.90
C SER A 327 -13.67 15.02 -1.22
N PHE A 328 -14.27 14.43 -2.27
CA PHE A 328 -15.67 14.72 -2.64
C PHE A 328 -16.61 13.52 -2.52
N THR A 329 -16.10 12.30 -2.41
CA THR A 329 -16.93 11.08 -2.18
C THR A 329 -16.95 10.64 -0.73
N TYR A 330 -16.01 11.14 0.09
CA TYR A 330 -15.75 10.71 1.47
C TYR A 330 -15.52 9.19 1.60
N ASP A 331 -15.22 8.51 0.49
CA ASP A 331 -14.96 7.07 0.44
C ASP A 331 -13.51 6.83 -0.02
N ALA A 332 -12.74 6.16 0.84
CA ALA A 332 -11.36 5.80 0.55
C ALA A 332 -11.23 4.39 -0.02
N PHE A 333 -12.13 3.48 0.34
CA PHE A 333 -11.94 2.04 0.17
C PHE A 333 -11.98 1.64 -1.31
N VAL A 334 -13.06 2.02 -2.00
CA VAL A 334 -13.24 1.65 -3.41
C VAL A 334 -12.18 2.29 -4.32
N PRO A 335 -11.87 3.60 -4.21
CA PRO A 335 -10.81 4.21 -5.01
C PRO A 335 -9.43 3.57 -4.78
N LEU A 336 -9.08 3.20 -3.54
CA LEU A 336 -7.85 2.48 -3.22
C LEU A 336 -7.80 1.09 -3.86
N LEU A 337 -8.90 0.34 -3.79
CA LEU A 337 -9.00 -0.99 -4.38
C LEU A 337 -8.85 -0.92 -5.91
N LEU A 338 -9.52 0.04 -6.56
CA LEU A 338 -9.45 0.25 -8.00
C LEU A 338 -8.02 0.60 -8.44
N VAL A 339 -7.38 1.56 -7.77
CA VAL A 339 -5.99 1.94 -8.07
C VAL A 339 -5.02 0.78 -7.83
N SER A 340 -5.22 -0.01 -6.77
CA SER A 340 -4.41 -1.20 -6.50
C SER A 340 -4.52 -2.24 -7.62
N LEU A 341 -5.73 -2.48 -8.14
CA LEU A 341 -5.95 -3.37 -9.29
C LEU A 341 -5.27 -2.84 -10.57
N LEU A 342 -5.27 -1.52 -10.80
CA LEU A 342 -4.57 -0.92 -11.94
C LEU A 342 -3.06 -1.10 -11.85
N TYR A 343 -2.44 -0.87 -10.68
CA TYR A 343 -1.01 -1.15 -10.48
C TYR A 343 -0.69 -2.64 -10.65
N LEU A 344 -1.56 -3.53 -10.17
CA LEU A 344 -1.42 -4.97 -10.38
C LEU A 344 -1.45 -5.34 -11.86
N LEU A 345 -2.41 -4.79 -12.61
CA LEU A 345 -2.55 -5.02 -14.05
C LEU A 345 -1.32 -4.51 -14.81
N LEU A 346 -0.82 -3.31 -14.50
CA LEU A 346 0.40 -2.76 -15.09
C LEU A 346 1.62 -3.65 -14.79
N SER A 347 1.78 -4.09 -13.54
CA SER A 347 2.86 -4.99 -13.14
C SER A 347 2.82 -6.33 -13.90
N TRP A 348 1.63 -6.91 -14.08
CA TRP A 348 1.45 -8.13 -14.84
C TRP A 348 1.76 -7.94 -16.33
N LEU A 349 1.36 -6.81 -16.91
CA LEU A 349 1.68 -6.47 -18.30
C LEU A 349 3.20 -6.36 -18.52
N ILE A 350 3.94 -5.76 -17.60
CA ILE A 350 5.42 -5.68 -17.67
C ILE A 350 6.04 -7.08 -17.69
N VAL A 351 5.63 -7.97 -16.77
CA VAL A 351 6.17 -9.33 -16.74
C VAL A 351 5.83 -10.09 -18.02
N LYS A 352 4.57 -10.03 -18.45
CA LYS A 352 4.11 -10.74 -19.65
C LYS A 352 4.82 -10.25 -20.92
N THR A 353 5.05 -8.94 -21.05
CA THR A 353 5.79 -8.39 -22.20
C THR A 353 7.24 -8.83 -22.20
N LEU A 354 7.92 -8.80 -21.05
CA LEU A 354 9.29 -9.30 -20.94
C LEU A 354 9.41 -10.80 -21.18
N ASP A 355 8.47 -11.60 -20.69
CA ASP A 355 8.43 -13.06 -20.94
C ASP A 355 8.19 -13.36 -22.43
N CYS A 356 7.33 -12.59 -23.09
CA CYS A 356 7.07 -12.72 -24.52
C CYS A 356 8.32 -12.39 -25.34
N ILE A 357 9.00 -11.28 -25.01
CA ILE A 357 10.29 -10.91 -25.59
C ILE A 357 11.32 -12.03 -25.34
N SER A 358 11.39 -12.53 -24.10
CA SER A 358 12.33 -13.58 -23.72
C SER A 358 12.14 -14.85 -24.55
N LYS A 359 10.91 -15.33 -24.66
CA LYS A 359 10.57 -16.53 -25.45
C LYS A 359 10.88 -16.35 -26.94
N LYS A 360 10.51 -15.21 -27.51
CA LYS A 360 10.69 -14.93 -28.94
C LYS A 360 12.17 -14.90 -29.34
N TYR A 361 13.03 -14.32 -28.51
CA TYR A 361 14.44 -14.08 -28.86
C TYR A 361 15.43 -15.12 -28.32
N PHE A 362 15.07 -15.89 -27.27
CA PHE A 362 16.04 -16.75 -26.57
C PHE A 362 15.64 -18.21 -26.41
N TYR A 363 14.42 -18.61 -26.78
CA TYR A 363 13.89 -19.96 -26.54
C TYR A 363 13.42 -20.68 -27.81
N ASN A 364 13.72 -20.13 -28.99
CA ASN A 364 13.38 -20.71 -30.29
C ASN A 364 14.53 -21.52 -30.94
N ASP A 365 15.51 -21.97 -30.14
CA ASP A 365 16.54 -22.92 -30.57
C ASP A 365 16.32 -24.29 -29.93
#